data_AF-T5KCL6-F1
#
_entry.id   AF-T5KCL6-F1
#
_cell.length_a   1.000
_cell.length_b   1.000
_cell.length_c   1.000
_cell.angle_alpha   90.00
_cell.angle_beta   90.00
_cell.angle_gamma   90.00
#
_symmetry.space_group_name_H-M   'P 1'
#
loop_
_entity.id
_entity.type
_entity.pdbx_description
1 polymer ?
#
loop_
_entity_poly.entity_id
_entity_poly.type
_entity_poly.pdbx_seq_one_letter_code
_entity_poly.pdbx_strand_id
1 'polypeptide(L)'
;ARVPSNRALMAEYGASPVTVQKAMQQLVRLGLVESRPGAGTFVRAAPAARTADYGWQTAALGTPPTGLLRLSSTQRTVAPDAIGLHSGYPAVDLLPQRLVRQALVRAARSDAALIRSPAAGLPELQAWFAGELASAAPVGSTPASARDALIISGSQSGLSSIFRAVVGVGQPL
;
A
#
# COMPACT_ATOMS: atom_id res chain seq x y z
N ALA A 1 13.72 -35.69 12.09
CA ALA A 1 13.29 -36.74 13.04
C ALA A 1 13.53 -38.12 12.41
N ARG A 2 13.77 -39.18 13.21
CA ARG A 2 13.94 -40.56 12.72
C ARG A 2 12.58 -41.23 12.57
N VAL A 3 12.36 -41.93 11.46
CA VAL A 3 11.13 -42.70 11.20
C VAL A 3 11.24 -44.05 11.91
N PRO A 4 10.17 -44.57 12.54
CA PRO A 4 10.15 -45.91 13.12
C PRO A 4 10.50 -47.00 12.11
N SER A 5 11.02 -48.13 12.58
CA SER A 5 11.35 -49.26 11.71
C SER A 5 10.09 -49.86 11.06
N ASN A 6 10.22 -50.48 9.88
CA ASN A 6 9.09 -51.11 9.20
C ASN A 6 8.35 -52.13 10.11
N ARG A 7 9.09 -52.87 10.94
CA ARG A 7 8.49 -53.81 11.90
C ARG A 7 7.67 -53.09 12.98
N ALA A 8 8.14 -51.95 13.46
CA ALA A 8 7.39 -51.12 14.41
C ALA A 8 6.12 -50.55 13.77
N LEU A 9 6.23 -50.05 12.53
CA LEU A 9 5.08 -49.55 11.76
C LEU A 9 4.05 -50.65 11.48
N MET A 10 4.49 -51.87 11.19
CA MET A 10 3.60 -53.03 11.03
C MET A 10 2.84 -53.34 12.32
N ALA A 11 3.53 -53.33 13.47
CA ALA A 11 2.93 -53.61 14.76
C ALA A 11 1.95 -52.51 15.20
N GLU A 12 2.31 -51.25 14.98
CA GLU A 12 1.51 -50.09 15.35
C GLU A 12 0.23 -49.97 14.51
N TYR A 13 0.35 -50.15 13.19
CA TYR A 13 -0.77 -49.96 12.26
C TYR A 13 -1.48 -51.25 11.86
N GLY A 14 -1.08 -52.42 12.40
CA GLY A 14 -1.64 -53.72 12.04
C GLY A 14 -1.54 -54.04 10.54
N ALA A 15 -0.58 -53.43 9.85
CA ALA A 15 -0.49 -53.45 8.40
C ALA A 15 0.43 -54.57 7.89
N SER A 16 0.10 -55.13 6.71
CA SER A 16 0.95 -56.14 6.08
C SER A 16 2.34 -55.58 5.73
N PRO A 17 3.40 -56.42 5.68
CA PRO A 17 4.75 -55.98 5.31
C PRO A 17 4.78 -55.25 3.96
N VAL A 18 4.00 -55.73 2.99
CA VAL A 18 3.91 -55.17 1.64
C VAL A 18 3.28 -53.77 1.67
N THR A 19 2.29 -53.54 2.53
CA THR A 19 1.63 -52.24 2.70
C THR A 19 2.60 -51.20 3.27
N VAL A 20 3.32 -51.56 4.33
CA VAL A 20 4.31 -50.66 4.95
C VAL A 20 5.45 -50.37 3.98
N GLN A 21 5.93 -51.37 3.23
CA GLN A 21 6.96 -51.17 2.22
C GLN A 21 6.50 -50.22 1.10
N LYS A 22 5.27 -50.37 0.60
CA LYS A 22 4.69 -49.47 -0.42
C LYS A 22 4.56 -48.03 0.10
N ALA A 23 4.10 -47.86 1.34
CA ALA A 23 3.98 -46.55 1.98
C ALA A 23 5.36 -45.88 2.13
N MET A 24 6.36 -46.61 2.61
CA MET A 24 7.73 -46.09 2.74
C MET A 24 8.34 -45.71 1.39
N GLN A 25 8.14 -46.53 0.35
CA GLN A 25 8.55 -46.18 -1.02
C GLN A 25 7.85 -44.93 -1.54
N GLN A 26 6.56 -44.75 -1.25
CA GLN A 26 5.82 -43.56 -1.63
C GLN A 26 6.35 -42.30 -0.93
N LEU A 27 6.66 -42.40 0.36
CA LEU A 27 7.27 -41.29 1.12
C LEU A 27 8.65 -40.91 0.56
N VAL A 28 9.46 -41.89 0.13
CA VAL A 28 10.73 -41.64 -0.56
C VAL A 28 10.50 -40.96 -1.91
N ARG A 29 9.55 -41.44 -2.73
CA ARG A 29 9.21 -40.83 -4.03
C ARG A 29 8.73 -39.38 -3.90
N LEU A 30 8.00 -39.07 -2.83
CA LEU A 30 7.55 -37.71 -2.53
C LEU A 30 8.65 -36.83 -1.91
N GLY A 31 9.84 -37.38 -1.66
CA GLY A 31 10.94 -36.65 -1.04
C GLY A 31 10.68 -36.27 0.43
N LEU A 32 9.76 -36.97 1.10
CA LEU A 32 9.38 -36.68 2.49
C LEU A 32 10.30 -37.39 3.49
N VAL A 33 10.93 -38.49 3.08
CA VAL A 33 11.90 -39.24 3.90
C VAL A 33 13.13 -39.62 3.08
N GLU A 34 14.27 -39.75 3.75
CA GLU A 34 15.53 -40.22 3.17
C GLU A 34 16.07 -41.42 3.96
N SER A 35 16.57 -42.43 3.24
CA SER A 35 17.21 -43.59 3.86
C SER A 35 18.72 -43.39 3.89
N ARG A 36 19.31 -43.50 5.08
CA ARG A 36 20.76 -43.41 5.28
C ARG A 36 21.29 -44.81 5.61
N PRO A 37 22.15 -45.42 4.76
CA PRO A 37 22.71 -46.75 5.01
C PRO A 37 23.29 -46.86 6.43
N GLY A 38 22.93 -47.91 7.17
CA GLY A 38 23.37 -48.15 8.55
C GLY A 38 22.72 -47.27 9.64
N ALA A 39 22.13 -46.11 9.29
CA ALA A 39 21.55 -45.18 10.25
C ALA A 39 20.00 -45.20 10.30
N GLY A 40 19.34 -45.69 9.25
CA GLY A 40 17.88 -45.79 9.15
C GLY A 40 17.24 -44.66 8.34
N THR A 41 15.92 -44.51 8.45
CA THR A 41 15.15 -43.55 7.66
C THR A 41 14.82 -42.30 8.46
N PHE A 42 14.95 -41.13 7.84
CA PHE A 42 14.76 -39.82 8.48
C PHE A 42 13.79 -38.96 7.67
N VAL A 43 13.00 -38.14 8.36
CA VAL A 43 12.11 -37.14 7.75
C VAL A 43 12.96 -36.02 7.15
N ARG A 44 12.72 -35.70 5.88
CA ARG A 44 13.38 -34.59 5.19
C ARG A 44 12.86 -33.26 5.72
N ALA A 45 13.73 -32.27 5.90
CA ALA A 45 13.29 -30.92 6.26
C ALA A 45 12.35 -30.37 5.18
N ALA A 46 11.21 -29.81 5.60
CA ALA A 46 10.27 -29.19 4.67
C ALA A 46 10.99 -28.09 3.88
N PRO A 47 10.85 -28.04 2.54
CA PRO A 47 11.36 -26.91 1.77
C PRO A 47 10.74 -25.62 2.31
N ALA A 48 11.52 -24.54 2.36
CA ALA A 48 10.98 -23.21 2.60
C ALA A 48 9.81 -22.97 1.64
N ALA A 49 8.72 -22.37 2.14
CA ALA A 49 7.55 -22.07 1.33
C ALA A 49 8.00 -21.31 0.08
N ARG A 50 7.78 -21.90 -1.10
CA ARG A 50 8.05 -21.23 -2.36
C ARG A 50 6.97 -20.17 -2.55
N THR A 51 7.36 -18.96 -2.91
CA THR A 51 6.44 -17.93 -3.36
C THR A 51 5.59 -18.49 -4.51
N ALA A 52 4.28 -18.24 -4.47
CA ALA A 52 3.39 -18.66 -5.54
C ALA A 52 3.85 -18.06 -6.88
N ASP A 53 3.84 -18.87 -7.92
CA ASP A 53 4.13 -18.43 -9.28
C ASP A 53 2.88 -17.80 -9.89
N TYR A 54 2.91 -16.48 -10.07
CA TYR A 54 1.83 -15.70 -10.69
C TYR A 54 2.11 -15.38 -12.16
N GLY A 55 3.07 -16.05 -12.81
CA GLY A 55 3.41 -15.81 -14.22
C GLY A 55 2.25 -15.97 -15.20
N TRP A 56 1.25 -16.79 -14.85
CA TRP A 56 0.00 -16.92 -15.63
C TRP A 56 -0.79 -15.61 -15.72
N GLN A 57 -0.66 -14.71 -14.74
CA GLN A 57 -1.35 -13.42 -14.74
C GLN A 57 -0.82 -12.53 -15.86
N THR A 58 0.48 -12.55 -16.13
CA THR A 58 1.07 -11.78 -17.24
C THR A 58 0.57 -12.28 -18.60
N ALA A 59 0.34 -13.59 -18.74
CA ALA A 59 -0.23 -14.15 -19.97
C ALA A 59 -1.71 -13.75 -20.16
N ALA A 60 -2.49 -13.66 -19.09
CA ALA A 60 -3.92 -13.30 -19.14
C ALA A 60 -4.19 -11.79 -19.16
N LEU A 61 -3.40 -11.01 -18.43
CA LEU A 61 -3.58 -9.56 -18.20
C LEU A 61 -2.62 -8.69 -19.02
N GLY A 62 -1.62 -9.31 -19.67
CA GLY A 62 -0.55 -8.60 -20.37
C GLY A 62 0.59 -8.15 -19.46
N THR A 63 1.66 -7.67 -20.08
CA THR A 63 2.77 -7.06 -19.35
C THR A 63 2.31 -5.72 -18.77
N PRO A 64 2.48 -5.47 -17.46
CA PRO A 64 2.14 -4.18 -16.89
C PRO A 64 2.95 -3.08 -17.58
N PRO A 65 2.36 -1.90 -17.88
CA PRO A 65 3.13 -0.79 -18.41
C PRO A 65 4.29 -0.49 -17.46
N THR A 66 5.50 -0.35 -18.02
CA THR A 66 6.70 0.04 -17.27
C THR A 66 6.39 1.35 -16.54
N GLY A 67 6.29 1.30 -15.21
CA GLY A 67 5.78 2.41 -14.42
C GLY A 67 4.33 2.26 -13.95
N LEU A 68 3.85 1.03 -13.68
CA LEU A 68 2.77 0.85 -12.70
C LEU A 68 3.02 1.82 -11.57
N LEU A 69 2.08 2.74 -11.39
CA LEU A 69 2.09 3.82 -10.43
C LEU A 69 2.49 3.23 -9.09
N ARG A 70 3.80 3.25 -8.81
CA ARG A 70 4.31 2.93 -7.50
C ARG A 70 3.62 3.99 -6.66
N LEU A 71 2.75 3.56 -5.75
CA LEU A 71 2.09 4.46 -4.82
C LEU A 71 3.16 5.44 -4.35
N SER A 72 2.81 6.74 -4.37
CA SER A 72 3.69 7.76 -3.80
C SER A 72 4.19 7.25 -2.46
N SER A 73 5.43 7.58 -2.07
CA SER A 73 5.95 7.13 -0.77
C SER A 73 4.97 7.40 0.37
N THR A 74 4.20 8.48 0.27
CA THR A 74 3.15 8.91 1.20
C THR A 74 1.88 8.05 1.18
N GLN A 75 1.61 7.31 0.11
CA GLN A 75 0.44 6.45 -0.08
C GLN A 75 0.70 4.97 0.18
N ARG A 76 1.95 4.60 0.49
CA ARG A 76 2.28 3.21 0.82
C ARG A 76 1.68 2.82 2.16
N THR A 77 1.13 1.60 2.24
CA THR A 77 0.73 1.01 3.50
C THR A 77 1.96 0.52 4.25
N VAL A 78 1.96 0.72 5.56
CA VAL A 78 2.99 0.20 6.46
C VAL A 78 2.54 -1.18 6.94
N ALA A 79 3.47 -2.14 7.02
CA ALA A 79 3.17 -3.43 7.65
C ALA A 79 2.71 -3.21 9.11
N PRO A 80 1.80 -4.03 9.66
CA PRO A 80 1.26 -3.82 11.01
C PRO A 80 2.32 -3.73 12.12
N ASP A 81 3.47 -4.36 11.92
CA ASP A 81 4.61 -4.44 12.81
C ASP A 81 5.73 -3.42 12.49
N ALA A 82 5.51 -2.51 11.53
CA ALA A 82 6.49 -1.53 11.10
C ALA A 82 6.08 -0.08 11.45
N ILE A 83 7.09 0.78 11.60
CA ILE A 83 6.91 2.22 11.80
C ILE A 83 7.01 2.94 10.44
N GLY A 84 5.95 3.66 10.07
CA GLY A 84 5.85 4.37 8.79
C GLY A 84 6.60 5.69 8.76
N LEU A 85 7.89 5.68 8.44
CA LEU A 85 8.73 6.89 8.32
C LEU A 85 8.60 7.63 6.97
N HIS A 86 7.56 7.35 6.18
CA HIS A 86 7.44 7.80 4.78
C HIS A 86 6.26 8.74 4.50
N SER A 87 5.35 8.95 5.46
CA SER A 87 4.05 9.60 5.18
C SER A 87 4.16 11.12 5.07
N GLY A 88 5.14 11.76 5.73
CA GLY A 88 5.29 13.22 5.73
C GLY A 88 4.15 13.99 6.41
N TYR A 89 3.16 13.29 6.97
CA TYR A 89 2.05 13.89 7.72
C TYR A 89 2.32 13.76 9.23
N PRO A 90 1.94 14.79 10.03
CA PRO A 90 1.99 14.70 11.49
C PRO A 90 1.18 13.51 12.02
N ALA A 91 1.55 13.02 13.21
CA ALA A 91 0.76 12.02 13.92
C ALA A 91 -0.68 12.51 14.14
N VAL A 92 -1.64 11.58 14.08
CA VAL A 92 -3.08 11.89 14.19
C VAL A 92 -3.45 12.57 15.52
N ASP A 93 -2.65 12.33 16.57
CA ASP A 93 -2.83 12.93 17.89
C ASP A 93 -2.38 14.40 17.96
N LEU A 94 -1.55 14.85 16.99
CA LEU A 94 -1.18 16.26 16.83
C LEU A 94 -2.25 17.06 16.08
N LEU A 95 -3.19 16.39 15.42
CA LEU A 95 -4.26 17.04 14.69
C LEU A 95 -5.32 17.50 15.70
N PRO A 96 -5.82 18.75 15.64
CA PRO A 96 -6.85 19.24 16.56
C PRO A 96 -8.23 18.62 16.21
N GLN A 97 -8.38 17.32 16.47
CA GLN A 97 -9.45 16.48 15.94
C GLN A 97 -10.85 17.04 16.26
N ARG A 98 -11.06 17.52 17.49
CA ARG A 98 -12.35 18.08 17.90
C ARG A 98 -12.71 19.33 17.09
N LEU A 99 -11.77 20.25 16.89
CA LEU A 99 -12.00 21.48 16.13
C LEU A 99 -12.24 21.18 14.65
N VAL A 100 -11.45 20.28 14.06
CA VAL A 100 -11.59 19.88 12.66
C VAL A 100 -12.93 19.19 12.43
N ARG A 101 -13.32 18.23 13.29
CA ARG A 101 -14.63 17.56 13.19
C ARG A 101 -15.78 18.55 13.29
N GLN A 102 -15.72 19.49 14.24
CA GLN A 102 -16.75 20.53 14.39
C GLN A 102 -16.83 21.45 13.16
N ALA A 103 -15.69 21.81 12.56
CA ALA A 103 -15.65 22.60 11.34
C ALA A 103 -16.27 21.84 10.15
N LEU A 104 -15.92 20.57 9.97
CA LEU A 104 -16.49 19.70 8.92
C LEU A 104 -18.00 19.55 9.07
N VAL A 105 -18.52 19.33 10.28
CA VAL A 105 -19.96 19.24 10.52
C VAL A 105 -20.68 20.54 10.18
N ARG A 106 -20.09 21.70 10.51
CA ARG A 106 -20.65 23.00 10.11
C ARG A 106 -20.64 23.20 8.59
N ALA A 107 -19.52 22.91 7.95
CA ALA A 107 -19.40 23.02 6.50
C ALA A 107 -20.40 22.11 5.77
N ALA A 108 -20.58 20.88 6.23
CA ALA A 108 -21.52 19.91 5.65
C ALA A 108 -23.00 20.34 5.77
N ARG A 109 -23.32 21.24 6.71
CA ARG A 109 -24.67 21.80 6.89
C ARG A 109 -24.92 23.08 6.07
N SER A 110 -23.90 23.60 5.38
CA SER A 110 -24.03 24.81 4.57
C SER A 110 -24.48 24.47 3.15
N ASP A 111 -25.10 25.43 2.46
CA ASP A 111 -25.53 25.27 1.06
C ASP A 111 -24.34 24.97 0.12
N ALA A 112 -23.14 25.42 0.49
CA ALA A 112 -21.90 25.13 -0.24
C ALA A 112 -21.63 23.61 -0.38
N ALA A 113 -22.21 22.77 0.48
CA ALA A 113 -22.11 21.31 0.39
C ALA A 113 -23.01 20.69 -0.69
N LEU A 114 -24.04 21.41 -1.14
CA LEU A 114 -25.05 20.92 -2.10
C LEU A 114 -24.87 21.49 -3.51
N ILE A 115 -24.05 22.52 -3.66
CA ILE A 115 -23.83 23.21 -4.93
C ILE A 115 -22.46 22.91 -5.49
N ARG A 116 -22.34 23.02 -6.82
CA ARG A 116 -21.03 22.96 -7.48
C ARG A 116 -20.23 24.22 -7.12
N SER A 117 -19.06 24.05 -6.51
CA SER A 117 -18.13 25.15 -6.25
C SER A 117 -17.65 25.80 -7.55
N PRO A 118 -17.44 27.14 -7.57
CA PRO A 118 -16.76 27.80 -8.69
C PRO A 118 -15.38 27.18 -8.95
N ALA A 119 -14.92 27.25 -10.21
CA ALA A 119 -13.67 26.63 -10.63
C ALA A 119 -12.43 27.17 -9.89
N ALA A 120 -12.48 28.44 -9.46
CA ALA A 120 -11.41 29.06 -8.69
C ALA A 120 -11.46 28.77 -7.18
N GLY A 121 -12.57 28.19 -6.70
CA GLY A 121 -12.86 28.01 -5.27
C GLY A 121 -14.02 28.88 -4.78
N LEU A 122 -14.37 28.71 -3.51
CA LEU A 122 -15.38 29.54 -2.85
C LEU A 122 -14.83 30.97 -2.63
N PRO A 123 -15.59 32.02 -3.00
CA PRO A 123 -15.12 33.41 -2.88
C PRO A 123 -14.73 33.81 -1.45
N GLU A 124 -15.48 33.37 -0.43
CA GLU A 124 -15.13 33.70 0.96
C GLU A 124 -13.81 33.04 1.37
N LEU A 125 -13.54 31.84 0.86
CA LEU A 125 -12.31 31.10 1.16
C LEU A 125 -11.10 31.72 0.45
N GLN A 126 -11.27 32.15 -0.81
CA GLN A 126 -10.24 32.90 -1.54
C GLN A 126 -9.87 34.19 -0.80
N ALA A 127 -10.88 34.96 -0.35
CA ALA A 127 -10.66 36.19 0.41
C ALA A 127 -9.96 35.93 1.75
N TRP A 128 -10.34 34.85 2.45
CA TRP A 128 -9.73 34.47 3.72
C TRP A 128 -8.23 34.17 3.56
N PHE A 129 -7.85 33.31 2.60
CA PHE A 129 -6.45 32.97 2.37
C PHE A 129 -5.63 34.16 1.83
N ALA A 130 -6.23 34.98 0.94
CA ALA A 130 -5.57 36.19 0.46
C ALA A 130 -5.29 37.17 1.61
N GLY A 131 -6.24 37.34 2.54
CA GLY A 131 -6.06 38.15 3.74
C GLY A 131 -4.97 37.61 4.66
N GLU A 132 -4.90 36.29 4.85
CA GLU A 132 -3.83 35.65 5.63
C GLU A 132 -2.46 35.91 5.00
N LEU A 133 -2.32 35.69 3.69
CA LEU A 133 -1.08 35.95 2.95
C LEU A 133 -0.69 37.43 2.98
N ALA A 134 -1.66 38.33 2.82
CA ALA A 134 -1.44 39.76 2.92
C ALA A 134 -0.94 40.19 4.31
N SER A 135 -1.43 39.54 5.38
CA SER A 135 -1.00 39.83 6.76
C SER A 135 0.45 39.42 7.04
N ALA A 136 0.97 38.44 6.30
CA ALA A 136 2.35 37.96 6.40
C ALA A 136 3.28 38.57 5.32
N ALA A 137 2.76 39.45 4.46
CA ALA A 137 3.49 39.98 3.32
C ALA A 137 4.63 40.92 3.76
N PRO A 138 5.81 40.84 3.13
CA PRO A 138 6.91 41.78 3.40
C PRO A 138 6.51 43.23 3.14
N VAL A 139 7.11 44.15 3.90
CA VAL A 139 6.91 45.59 3.69
C VAL A 139 7.38 45.95 2.28
N GLY A 140 6.48 46.59 1.51
CA GLY A 140 6.76 47.05 0.14
C GLY A 140 6.28 46.10 -0.97
N SER A 141 5.71 44.93 -0.65
CA SER A 141 5.03 44.08 -1.64
C SER A 141 3.55 44.45 -1.78
N THR A 142 3.01 44.34 -3.00
CA THR A 142 1.56 44.40 -3.21
C THR A 142 0.88 43.23 -2.49
N PRO A 143 -0.07 43.48 -1.57
CA PRO A 143 -0.75 42.41 -0.84
C PRO A 143 -1.61 41.58 -1.79
N ALA A 144 -1.69 40.28 -1.53
CA ALA A 144 -2.55 39.37 -2.29
C ALA A 144 -4.02 39.75 -2.13
N SER A 145 -4.78 39.71 -3.22
CA SER A 145 -6.23 39.87 -3.23
C SER A 145 -6.93 38.52 -3.42
N ALA A 146 -8.24 38.46 -3.18
CA ALA A 146 -9.03 37.25 -3.42
C ALA A 146 -8.92 36.72 -4.86
N ARG A 147 -8.63 37.60 -5.83
CA ARG A 147 -8.44 37.23 -7.24
C ARG A 147 -7.12 36.51 -7.50
N ASP A 148 -6.15 36.65 -6.59
CA ASP A 148 -4.83 36.04 -6.70
C ASP A 148 -4.77 34.66 -6.03
N ALA A 149 -5.88 34.21 -5.42
CA ALA A 149 -5.98 32.92 -4.73
C ALA A 149 -6.82 31.91 -5.56
N LEU A 150 -6.29 30.69 -5.72
CA LEU A 150 -7.00 29.56 -6.32
C LEU A 150 -7.09 28.41 -5.30
N ILE A 151 -8.29 27.92 -5.02
CA ILE A 151 -8.51 26.82 -4.08
C ILE A 151 -8.57 25.50 -4.85
N ILE A 152 -7.67 24.58 -4.50
CA ILE A 152 -7.43 23.32 -5.22
C ILE A 152 -7.34 22.14 -4.26
N SER A 153 -7.71 20.96 -4.74
CA SER A 153 -7.58 19.71 -3.99
C SER A 153 -6.15 19.18 -4.03
N GLY A 154 -5.32 19.68 -3.12
CA GLY A 154 -3.97 19.19 -2.88
C GLY A 154 -2.92 19.73 -3.86
N SER A 155 -1.66 19.59 -3.45
CA SER A 155 -0.52 20.22 -4.12
C SER A 155 -0.25 19.69 -5.53
N GLN A 156 -0.49 18.41 -5.80
CA GLN A 156 -0.25 17.83 -7.13
C GLN A 156 -1.19 18.39 -8.21
N SER A 157 -2.48 18.57 -7.89
CA SER A 157 -3.43 19.20 -8.80
C SER A 157 -3.04 20.66 -9.07
N GLY A 158 -2.57 21.36 -8.04
CA GLY A 158 -2.05 22.72 -8.15
C GLY A 158 -0.83 22.85 -9.03
N LEU A 159 0.20 22.05 -8.75
CA LEU A 159 1.44 22.04 -9.53
C LEU A 159 1.15 21.70 -10.99
N SER A 160 0.31 20.70 -11.25
CA SER A 160 -0.11 20.38 -12.62
C SER A 160 -0.80 21.57 -13.30
N SER A 161 -1.67 22.30 -12.59
CA SER A 161 -2.36 23.48 -13.13
C SER A 161 -1.39 24.62 -13.42
N ILE A 162 -0.47 24.90 -12.49
CA ILE A 162 0.57 25.93 -12.62
C ILE A 162 1.48 25.61 -13.80
N PHE A 163 1.99 24.37 -13.89
CA PHE A 163 2.88 23.97 -14.96
C PHE A 163 2.21 24.09 -16.32
N ARG A 164 0.95 23.66 -16.46
CA ARG A 164 0.21 23.84 -17.71
C ARG A 164 -0.01 25.31 -18.06
N ALA A 165 -0.24 26.17 -17.07
CA ALA A 165 -0.44 27.60 -17.28
C ALA A 165 0.85 28.33 -17.69
N VAL A 166 1.98 27.97 -17.09
CA VAL A 166 3.29 28.63 -17.32
C VAL A 166 3.99 28.10 -18.57
N VAL A 167 3.99 26.77 -18.76
CA VAL A 167 4.74 26.11 -19.84
C VAL A 167 3.92 26.01 -21.13
N GLY A 168 2.59 26.00 -21.02
CA GLY A 168 1.68 25.83 -22.15
C GLY A 168 1.45 24.36 -22.52
N VAL A 169 0.50 24.12 -23.43
CA VAL A 169 0.12 22.77 -23.85
C VAL A 169 1.14 22.22 -24.84
N GLY A 170 1.72 21.05 -24.56
CA GLY A 170 2.61 20.33 -25.48
C GLY A 170 4.08 20.77 -25.45
N GLN A 171 4.44 21.70 -24.57
CA GLN A 171 5.83 22.10 -24.35
C GLN A 171 6.46 21.25 -23.22
N PRO A 172 7.75 20.87 -23.33
CA PRO A 172 8.43 20.11 -22.29
C PRO A 172 8.63 20.96 -21.02
N LEU A 173 8.48 20.31 -19.85
CA LEU A 173 8.83 20.82 -18.52
C LEU A 173 10.31 20.60 -18.23
#